data_AF-A0A9W6MZU5-F1
#
_entry.id   AF-A0A9W6MZU5-F1
#
_cell.length_a   1.000
_cell.length_b   1.000
_cell.length_c   1.000
_cell.angle_alpha   90.00
_cell.angle_beta   90.00
_cell.angle_gamma   90.00
#
_symmetry.space_group_name_H-M   'P 1'
#
loop_
_entity.id
_entity.type
_entity.pdbx_description
1 polymer ?
#
loop_
_entity_poly.entity_id
_entity_poly.type
_entity_poly.pdbx_seq_one_letter_code
_entity_poly.pdbx_strand_id
1 'polypeptide(L)'
;MPKLKLTYFDFHGGRGEPARLALSVGGIAFEDDRVSFADWERRKADTPFGSLPVLEVDGQTLAQSNAINRYVGRLVDLYPSDLWAAALELSLKVGDGGNREGGISWGCLTPPLLHRRSDMPCPKITSSS
;
A
#
# COMPACT_ATOMS: atom_id res chain seq x y z
N MET A 1 2.55 4.92 -20.28
CA MET A 1 2.17 4.34 -18.97
C MET A 1 1.13 5.26 -18.36
N PRO A 2 0.15 4.73 -17.61
CA PRO A 2 -0.83 5.55 -16.93
C PRO A 2 -0.13 6.52 -15.97
N LYS A 3 -0.62 7.76 -15.87
CA LYS A 3 -0.12 8.71 -14.89
C LYS A 3 -0.69 8.33 -13.53
N LEU A 4 0.17 7.80 -12.66
CA LEU A 4 -0.19 7.38 -11.31
C LEU A 4 0.22 8.44 -10.31
N LYS A 5 -0.70 8.82 -9.43
CA LYS A 5 -0.42 9.68 -8.28
C LYS A 5 -1.00 9.06 -7.02
N LEU A 6 -0.16 8.79 -6.04
CA LEU A 6 -0.56 8.27 -4.75
C LEU A 6 -0.50 9.39 -3.72
N THR A 7 -1.66 9.76 -3.17
CA THR A 7 -1.75 10.73 -2.08
C THR A 7 -1.88 9.99 -0.75
N TYR A 8 -0.91 10.15 0.14
CA TYR A 8 -0.95 9.60 1.49
C TYR A 8 -0.16 10.46 2.48
N PHE A 9 -0.29 10.16 3.77
CA PHE A 9 0.45 10.89 4.79
C PHE A 9 1.97 10.68 4.68
N ASP A 10 2.72 11.66 5.16
CA ASP A 10 4.18 11.59 5.31
C ASP A 10 4.57 10.81 6.58
N PHE A 11 4.28 9.51 6.59
CA PHE A 11 4.82 8.61 7.60
C PHE A 11 5.27 7.29 6.99
N HIS A 12 6.30 6.71 7.60
CA HIS A 12 6.80 5.39 7.24
C HIS A 12 5.91 4.32 7.86
N GLY A 13 5.00 3.76 7.04
CA GLY A 13 4.08 2.71 7.44
C GLY A 13 2.61 3.01 7.11
N GLY A 14 1.70 2.20 7.64
CA GLY A 14 0.26 2.43 7.50
C GLY A 14 -0.35 1.86 6.23
N ARG A 15 -1.50 2.41 5.84
CA ARG A 15 -2.38 1.84 4.81
C ARG A 15 -1.97 2.19 3.38
N GLY A 16 -1.18 3.26 3.18
CA GLY A 16 -0.66 3.67 1.88
C GLY A 16 0.71 3.09 1.53
N GLU A 17 1.46 2.63 2.52
CA GLU A 17 2.81 2.07 2.33
C GLU A 17 2.85 0.80 1.46
N PRO A 18 1.91 -0.16 1.58
CA PRO A 18 1.92 -1.34 0.72
C PRO A 18 1.79 -0.99 -0.78
N ALA A 19 1.03 0.06 -1.11
CA ALA A 19 0.90 0.53 -2.49
C ALA A 19 2.20 1.14 -3.01
N ARG A 20 2.89 1.97 -2.20
CA ARG A 20 4.21 2.53 -2.55
C ARG A 20 5.23 1.43 -2.80
N LEU A 21 5.29 0.44 -1.92
CA LEU A 21 6.21 -0.68 -2.04
C LEU A 21 5.91 -1.50 -3.29
N ALA A 22 4.64 -1.83 -3.55
CA ALA A 22 4.26 -2.60 -4.72
C ALA A 22 4.61 -1.88 -6.02
N LEU A 23 4.33 -0.57 -6.13
CA LEU A 23 4.73 0.24 -7.30
C LEU A 23 6.25 0.30 -7.48
N SER A 24 7.00 0.45 -6.38
CA SER A 24 8.46 0.49 -6.39
C SER A 24 9.07 -0.85 -6.80
N VAL A 25 8.55 -1.96 -6.28
CA VAL A 25 8.98 -3.33 -6.64
C VAL A 25 8.67 -3.64 -8.10
N GLY A 26 7.53 -3.18 -8.61
CA GLY A 26 7.16 -3.32 -10.01
C GLY A 26 7.88 -2.35 -10.96
N GLY A 27 8.73 -1.45 -10.47
CA GLY A 27 9.46 -0.48 -11.28
C GLY A 27 8.55 0.54 -11.99
N ILE A 28 7.34 0.78 -11.47
CA ILE A 28 6.38 1.70 -12.08
C ILE A 28 6.62 3.11 -11.54
N ALA A 29 6.80 4.08 -12.43
CA ALA A 29 6.92 5.47 -12.05
C ALA A 29 5.55 6.01 -11.58
N PHE A 30 5.53 6.63 -10.39
CA PHE A 30 4.35 7.27 -9.82
C PHE A 30 4.74 8.55 -9.07
N GLU A 31 3.79 9.46 -8.93
CA GLU A 31 3.91 10.66 -8.10
C GLU A 31 3.50 10.33 -6.65
N ASP A 32 4.43 10.46 -5.69
CA ASP A 32 4.16 10.29 -4.24
C ASP A 32 3.83 11.65 -3.62
N ASP A 33 2.54 11.98 -3.54
CA ASP A 33 2.03 13.22 -2.93
C ASP A 33 1.84 13.02 -1.43
N ARG A 34 2.78 13.57 -0.66
CA ARG A 34 2.82 13.41 0.79
C ARG A 34 2.09 14.54 1.49
N VAL A 35 1.07 14.19 2.25
CA VAL A 35 0.22 15.14 2.98
C VAL A 35 0.64 15.20 4.44
N SER A 36 0.91 16.41 4.94
CA SER A 36 1.14 16.64 6.36
C SER A 36 -0.19 16.53 7.13
N PHE A 37 -0.14 16.16 8.42
CA PHE A 37 -1.36 16.12 9.24
C PHE A 37 -2.03 17.50 9.36
N ALA A 38 -1.26 18.59 9.28
CA ALA A 38 -1.78 19.95 9.35
C ALA A 38 -2.56 20.34 8.07
N ASP A 39 -2.14 19.84 6.91
CA ASP A 39 -2.81 20.13 5.63
C ASP A 39 -3.97 19.17 5.34
N TRP A 40 -4.07 18.07 6.09
CA TRP A 40 -5.09 17.05 5.88
C TRP A 40 -6.51 17.59 6.03
N GLU A 41 -6.78 18.43 7.02
CA GLU A 41 -8.13 18.98 7.23
C GLU A 41 -8.64 19.74 6.01
N ARG A 42 -7.74 20.46 5.31
CA ARG A 42 -8.07 21.20 4.09
C ARG A 42 -8.31 20.25 2.91
N ARG A 43 -7.46 19.23 2.76
CA ARG A 43 -7.54 18.28 1.64
C ARG A 43 -8.62 17.21 1.80
N LYS A 44 -9.17 17.03 3.01
CA LYS A 44 -10.22 16.04 3.29
C LYS A 44 -11.45 16.23 2.40
N ALA A 45 -11.82 17.47 2.12
CA ALA A 45 -12.97 17.81 1.27
C ALA A 45 -12.79 17.33 -0.18
N ASP A 46 -11.56 17.27 -0.67
CA ASP A 46 -11.24 16.86 -2.04
C ASP A 46 -11.17 15.32 -2.18
N THR A 47 -11.23 14.58 -1.08
CA THR A 47 -11.21 13.11 -1.12
C THR A 47 -12.61 12.53 -1.23
N PRO A 48 -12.83 11.51 -2.09
CA PRO A 48 -14.17 10.99 -2.39
C PRO A 48 -14.88 10.36 -1.18
N PHE A 49 -14.13 9.87 -0.19
CA PHE A 49 -14.68 9.28 1.04
C PHE A 49 -14.11 9.92 2.32
N GLY A 50 -13.56 11.14 2.26
CA GLY A 50 -13.01 11.81 3.43
C GLY A 50 -11.87 11.05 4.13
N SER A 51 -11.13 10.20 3.40
CA SER A 51 -10.12 9.30 3.94
C SER A 51 -8.96 9.08 2.96
N LEU A 52 -7.77 8.83 3.52
CA LEU A 52 -6.56 8.44 2.80
C LEU A 52 -6.23 6.97 3.11
N PRO A 53 -5.58 6.22 2.19
CA PRO A 53 -4.95 6.64 0.94
C PRO A 53 -5.90 6.80 -0.26
N VAL A 54 -5.47 7.61 -1.23
CA VAL A 54 -6.12 7.83 -2.53
C VAL A 54 -5.08 7.67 -3.64
N LEU A 55 -5.43 6.91 -4.69
CA LEU A 55 -4.63 6.73 -5.90
C LEU A 55 -5.39 7.36 -7.07
N GLU A 56 -4.76 8.23 -7.83
CA GLU A 56 -5.26 8.74 -9.10
C GLU A 56 -4.60 7.99 -10.25
N VAL A 57 -5.41 7.51 -11.18
CA VAL A 57 -4.99 6.78 -12.38
C VAL A 57 -5.58 7.49 -13.60
N ASP A 58 -4.76 8.18 -14.38
CA ASP A 58 -5.20 8.92 -15.58
C ASP A 58 -6.40 9.85 -15.32
N GLY A 59 -6.42 10.52 -14.17
CA GLY A 59 -7.50 11.43 -13.74
C GLY A 59 -8.70 10.74 -13.10
N GLN A 60 -8.68 9.41 -12.94
CA GLN A 60 -9.69 8.67 -12.16
C GLN A 60 -9.22 8.43 -10.74
N THR A 61 -10.05 8.80 -9.77
CA THR A 61 -9.73 8.68 -8.34
C THR A 61 -10.18 7.34 -7.78
N LEU A 62 -9.24 6.55 -7.28
CA LEU A 62 -9.45 5.31 -6.55
C LEU A 62 -9.12 5.54 -5.07
N ALA A 63 -10.08 5.30 -4.19
CA ALA A 63 -9.90 5.39 -2.74
C ALA A 63 -9.99 4.00 -2.09
N GLN A 64 -9.70 3.93 -0.79
CA GLN A 64 -9.55 2.71 0.01
C GLN A 64 -8.28 1.92 -0.29
N SER A 65 -7.44 1.78 0.75
CA SER A 65 -6.17 1.04 0.69
C SER A 65 -6.26 -0.36 0.07
N ASN A 66 -7.31 -1.13 0.37
CA ASN A 66 -7.46 -2.48 -0.18
C ASN A 66 -7.72 -2.48 -1.70
N ALA A 67 -8.57 -1.56 -2.18
CA ALA A 67 -8.86 -1.44 -3.61
C ALA A 67 -7.61 -0.99 -4.38
N ILE A 68 -6.87 -0.03 -3.81
CA ILE A 68 -5.60 0.45 -4.35
C ILE A 68 -4.58 -0.69 -4.42
N ASN A 69 -4.39 -1.46 -3.34
CA ASN A 69 -3.42 -2.55 -3.30
C ASN A 69 -3.74 -3.66 -4.30
N ARG A 70 -5.02 -3.94 -4.57
CA ARG A 70 -5.44 -4.90 -5.60
C ARG A 70 -5.15 -4.39 -7.00
N TYR A 71 -5.48 -3.14 -7.26
CA TYR A 71 -5.22 -2.51 -8.56
C TYR A 71 -3.72 -2.49 -8.85
N VAL A 72 -2.93 -1.98 -7.90
CA VAL A 72 -1.47 -1.93 -8.01
C VAL A 72 -0.90 -3.35 -8.11
N GLY A 73 -1.32 -4.28 -7.25
CA GLY A 73 -0.83 -5.65 -7.26
C GLY A 73 -1.06 -6.34 -8.61
N ARG A 74 -2.20 -6.11 -9.27
CA ARG A 74 -2.43 -6.62 -10.63
C ARG A 74 -1.58 -5.90 -11.67
N LEU A 75 -1.35 -4.60 -11.50
CA LEU A 75 -0.52 -3.81 -12.40
C LEU A 75 0.94 -4.26 -12.40
N VAL A 76 1.44 -4.72 -11.25
CA VAL A 76 2.83 -5.19 -11.07
C VAL A 76 2.97 -6.72 -11.07
N ASP A 77 1.93 -7.46 -11.46
CA ASP A 77 1.90 -8.93 -11.48
C ASP A 77 2.24 -9.60 -10.13
N LEU A 78 1.93 -8.91 -9.02
CA LEU A 78 2.08 -9.42 -7.64
C LEU A 78 0.75 -9.95 -7.07
N TYR A 79 -0.35 -9.79 -7.79
CA TYR A 79 -1.66 -10.26 -7.34
C TYR A 79 -1.98 -11.63 -7.94
N PRO A 80 -2.36 -12.63 -7.11
CA PRO A 80 -2.65 -13.96 -7.62
C PRO A 80 -3.83 -13.96 -8.59
N SER A 81 -3.68 -14.70 -9.69
CA SER A 81 -4.74 -14.95 -10.68
C SER A 81 -5.76 -15.99 -10.20
N ASP A 82 -5.35 -16.86 -9.27
CA ASP A 82 -6.22 -17.85 -8.65
C ASP A 82 -7.28 -17.20 -7.76
N LEU A 83 -8.54 -17.59 -7.98
CA LEU A 83 -9.69 -17.02 -7.27
C LEU A 83 -9.65 -17.33 -5.77
N TRP A 84 -9.13 -18.50 -5.39
CA TRP A 84 -9.05 -18.91 -3.99
C TRP A 84 -7.97 -18.11 -3.23
N ALA A 85 -6.79 -17.93 -3.83
CA ALA A 85 -5.73 -17.09 -3.30
C ALA A 85 -6.15 -15.61 -3.18
N ALA A 86 -6.88 -15.09 -4.18
CA ALA A 86 -7.47 -13.76 -4.12
C ALA A 86 -8.54 -13.62 -3.02
N ALA A 87 -9.34 -14.66 -2.79
CA ALA A 87 -10.34 -14.68 -1.72
C ALA A 87 -9.72 -14.77 -0.33
N LEU A 88 -8.61 -15.51 -0.17
CA LEU A 88 -7.87 -15.60 1.09
C LEU A 88 -7.30 -14.24 1.51
N GLU A 89 -6.78 -13.46 0.55
CA GLU A 89 -6.33 -12.08 0.79
C GLU A 89 -7.44 -11.20 1.36
N LEU A 90 -8.66 -11.33 0.82
CA LEU A 90 -9.85 -10.61 1.30
C LEU A 90 -10.26 -11.11 2.70
N SER A 91 -10.30 -12.43 2.90
CA SER A 91 -10.75 -13.05 4.16
C SER A 91 -9.86 -12.69 5.34
N LEU A 92 -8.53 -12.65 5.16
CA LEU A 92 -7.57 -12.23 6.20
C LEU A 92 -7.78 -10.78 6.66
N LYS A 93 -8.41 -9.94 5.83
CA LYS A 93 -8.68 -8.53 6.14
C LYS A 93 -10.13 -8.26 6.56
N VAL A 94 -11.06 -9.16 6.24
CA VAL A 94 -12.46 -9.15 6.69
C VAL A 94 -12.62 -9.82 8.07
N GLY A 95 -11.50 -10.15 8.72
CA GLY A 95 -11.46 -10.66 10.10
C GLY A 95 -12.20 -9.73 11.07
N ASP A 96 -13.41 -10.17 11.39
CA ASP A 96 -14.26 -9.95 12.56
C ASP A 96 -14.13 -8.59 13.29
N GLY A 97 -15.26 -7.89 13.42
CA GLY A 97 -15.41 -6.66 14.19
C GLY A 97 -15.25 -6.85 15.71
N GLY A 98 -14.21 -7.54 16.15
CA GLY A 98 -13.91 -7.87 17.52
C GLY A 98 -12.40 -7.94 17.76
N ASN A 99 -11.91 -6.96 18.51
CA ASN A 99 -10.61 -6.88 19.19
C ASN A 99 -9.50 -6.08 18.49
N ARG A 100 -9.29 -4.89 19.06
CA ARG A 100 -8.14 -4.00 18.84
C ARG A 100 -6.99 -4.50 19.70
N GLU A 101 -6.08 -5.30 19.16
CA GLU A 101 -4.71 -5.33 19.66
C GLU A 101 -3.73 -5.35 18.49
N GLY A 102 -2.72 -4.48 18.58
CA GLY A 102 -1.87 -4.08 17.48
C GLY A 102 -1.13 -5.25 16.83
N GLY A 103 -1.21 -5.32 15.50
CA GLY A 103 -0.44 -6.26 14.72
C GLY A 103 -0.66 -6.00 13.25
N ILE A 104 0.32 -5.35 12.61
CA ILE A 104 0.50 -5.33 11.15
C ILE A 104 0.45 -6.78 10.65
N SER A 105 -0.69 -7.19 10.10
CA SER A 105 -0.87 -8.51 9.50
C SER A 105 -0.06 -8.58 8.21
N TRP A 106 1.15 -9.15 8.31
CA TRP A 106 2.00 -9.57 7.20
C TRP A 106 1.43 -10.84 6.54
N GLY A 107 0.17 -10.76 6.08
CA GLY A 107 -0.51 -11.85 5.35
C GLY A 107 -0.30 -11.81 3.83
N CYS A 108 0.45 -10.86 3.29
CA CYS A 108 0.66 -10.68 1.84
C CYS A 108 1.94 -11.33 1.30
N LEU A 109 2.65 -12.16 2.09
CA LEU A 109 3.74 -12.99 1.59
C LEU A 109 3.31 -14.45 1.61
N THR A 110 2.75 -14.93 0.50
CA THR A 110 2.75 -16.36 0.21
C THR A 110 4.20 -16.85 0.01
N PRO A 111 4.55 -18.10 0.40
CA PRO A 111 5.91 -18.64 0.24
C PRO A 111 6.30 -18.69 -1.25
N PRO A 112 7.52 -18.27 -1.63
CA PRO A 112 8.77 -18.85 -1.12
C PRO A 112 9.72 -17.85 -0.42
N LEU A 113 9.33 -16.60 -0.19
CA LEU A 113 10.25 -15.55 0.28
C LEU A 113 10.60 -15.60 1.78
N LEU A 114 10.05 -16.53 2.55
CA LEU A 114 10.36 -16.66 3.98
C LEU A 114 11.78 -17.24 4.23
N HIS A 115 12.36 -17.96 3.26
CA HIS A 115 13.65 -18.65 3.44
C HIS A 115 14.90 -17.79 3.19
N ARG A 116 14.77 -16.49 2.89
CA ARG A 116 15.94 -15.64 2.57
C ARG A 116 16.13 -14.43 3.50
N ARG A 117 15.56 -14.49 4.71
CA ARG A 117 15.75 -13.43 5.72
C ARG A 117 17.13 -13.45 6.39
N SER A 118 17.81 -14.59 6.43
CA SER A 118 19.13 -14.73 7.08
C SER A 118 20.32 -14.20 6.26
N ASP A 119 20.14 -13.97 4.95
CA ASP A 119 21.25 -13.62 4.04
C ASP A 119 21.17 -12.20 3.47
N MET A 120 20.21 -11.38 3.89
CA MET A 120 20.14 -9.99 3.44
C MET A 120 21.01 -9.09 4.33
N PRO A 121 22.11 -8.51 3.82
CA PRO A 121 22.87 -7.54 4.59
C PRO A 121 21.99 -6.32 4.88
N CYS A 122 21.77 -6.02 6.16
CA CYS A 122 21.09 -4.81 6.60
C CYS A 122 21.79 -3.58 6.01
N PRO A 123 21.11 -2.71 5.24
CA PRO A 123 21.69 -1.46 4.82
C PRO A 123 21.91 -0.58 6.06
N LYS A 124 23.18 -0.35 6.40
CA LYS A 124 23.56 0.66 7.39
C LYS A 124 23.26 2.03 6.80
N ILE A 125 22.21 2.68 7.29
CA ILE A 125 21.98 4.09 7.02
C ILE A 125 23.07 4.84 7.78
N THR A 126 24.12 5.29 7.08
CA THR A 126 25.10 6.22 7.62
C THR A 126 24.45 7.59 7.66
N SER A 127 24.14 8.09 8.87
CA SER A 127 23.84 9.51 9.08
C SER A 127 25.14 10.30 8.88
N SER A 128 25.24 11.06 7.80
CA SER A 128 26.29 12.04 7.60
C SER A 128 25.80 13.42 8.04
N SER A 129 26.42 13.87 9.15
CA SER A 129 26.63 15.22 9.68
C SER A 129 25.43 16.08 10.10
#